data_AF-A0A3D6BNN3-F1
#
_entry.id   AF-A0A3D6BNN3-F1
#
_cell.length_a   1.000
_cell.length_b   1.000
_cell.length_c   1.000
_cell.angle_alpha   90.00
_cell.angle_beta   90.00
_cell.angle_gamma   90.00
#
_symmetry.space_group_name_H-M   'P 1'
#
loop_
_entity.id
_entity.type
_entity.pdbx_description
1 polymer ?
#
loop_
_entity_poly.entity_id
_entity_poly.type
_entity_poly.pdbx_seq_one_letter_code
_entity_poly.pdbx_strand_id
1 'polypeptide(L)' 'SMPLPLQVLSNIIPAKWFIIILKGIMLKGVGLEFIWKETLILLGMTILFIGLSVKKYKIRLE' A
#
# COMPACT_ATOMS: atom_id res chain seq x y z
N SER A 1 -19.43 11.96 3.41
CA SER A 1 -18.27 12.38 2.61
C SER A 1 -17.07 12.55 3.54
N MET A 2 -15.94 11.93 3.23
CA MET A 2 -14.76 11.94 4.13
C MET A 2 -14.07 13.33 4.07
N PRO A 3 -13.70 13.93 5.22
CA PRO A 3 -12.95 15.19 5.26
C PRO A 3 -11.63 15.09 4.46
N LEU A 4 -11.26 16.17 3.76
CA LEU A 4 -10.05 16.28 2.93
C LEU A 4 -8.76 15.76 3.59
N PRO A 5 -8.46 16.08 4.87
CA PRO A 5 -7.23 15.59 5.52
C PRO A 5 -7.20 14.07 5.66
N LEU A 6 -8.36 13.47 6.00
CA LEU A 6 -8.49 12.02 6.16
C LEU A 6 -8.42 11.30 4.81
N GLN A 7 -8.84 11.95 3.73
CA GLN A 7 -8.75 11.41 2.37
C GLN A 7 -7.29 11.30 1.91
N VAL A 8 -6.47 12.32 2.20
CA VAL A 8 -5.03 12.31 1.93
C VAL A 8 -4.33 11.24 2.77
N LEU A 9 -4.63 11.18 4.08
CA LEU A 9 -4.05 10.18 4.97
C LEU A 9 -4.35 8.75 4.51
N SER A 10 -5.58 8.51 4.06
CA SER A 10 -6.00 7.20 3.56
C SER A 10 -5.22 6.73 2.33
N ASN A 11 -4.69 7.63 1.50
CA ASN A 11 -3.86 7.26 0.34
C ASN A 11 -2.46 6.75 0.74
N ILE A 12 -1.96 7.19 1.91
CA ILE A 12 -0.65 6.83 2.42
C ILE A 12 -0.70 5.47 3.15
N ILE A 13 -1.87 5.06 3.62
CA ILE A 13 -2.03 3.82 4.37
C ILE A 13 -2.16 2.62 3.39
N PRO A 14 -1.29 1.60 3.47
CA PRO A 14 -1.34 0.43 2.59
C PRO A 14 -2.68 -0.34 2.69
N ALA A 15 -3.35 -0.30 3.84
CA ALA A 15 -4.65 -0.94 4.05
C ALA A 15 -5.73 -0.50 3.05
N LYS A 16 -5.72 0.78 2.60
CA LYS A 16 -6.68 1.25 1.59
C LYS A 16 -6.52 0.47 0.28
N TRP A 17 -5.29 0.36 -0.21
CA TRP A 17 -4.97 -0.32 -1.46
C TRP A 17 -5.29 -1.81 -1.37
N PHE A 18 -4.99 -2.44 -0.24
CA PHE A 18 -5.36 -3.83 0.02
C PHE A 18 -6.88 -4.07 -0.01
N ILE A 19 -7.67 -3.18 0.60
CA ILE A 19 -9.14 -3.26 0.59
C ILE A 19 -9.70 -3.08 -0.84
N ILE A 20 -9.09 -2.23 -1.67
CA ILE A 20 -9.50 -2.05 -3.07
C ILE A 20 -9.27 -3.35 -3.86
N ILE A 21 -8.12 -3.99 -3.70
CA ILE A 21 -7.80 -5.28 -4.34
C ILE A 21 -8.81 -6.34 -3.91
N LEU A 22 -9.04 -6.49 -2.60
CA LEU A 22 -10.00 -7.45 -2.06
C LEU A 22 -11.40 -7.22 -2.63
N LYS A 23 -11.86 -5.97 -2.68
CA LYS A 23 -13.17 -5.65 -3.29
C LYS A 23 -13.20 -5.97 -4.78
N GLY A 24 -12.11 -5.75 -5.50
CA GLY A 24 -11.98 -6.15 -6.91
C GLY A 24 -12.17 -7.64 -7.09
N ILE A 25 -11.45 -8.45 -6.31
CA ILE A 25 -11.52 -9.92 -6.38
C ILE A 25 -12.89 -10.42 -5.91
N MET A 26 -13.33 -10.01 -4.71
CA MET A 26 -14.52 -10.57 -4.07
C MET A 26 -15.83 -10.12 -4.70
N LEU A 27 -15.91 -8.88 -5.19
CA LEU A 27 -17.18 -8.31 -5.68
C LEU A 27 -17.25 -8.23 -7.20
N LYS A 28 -16.11 -8.06 -7.88
CA LYS A 28 -16.08 -7.93 -9.35
C LYS A 28 -15.55 -9.17 -10.05
N GLY A 29 -14.95 -10.12 -9.33
CA GLY A 29 -14.34 -11.31 -9.93
C GLY A 29 -13.23 -11.00 -10.93
N VAL A 30 -12.62 -9.80 -10.85
CA VAL A 30 -11.61 -9.37 -11.81
C VAL A 30 -10.26 -10.03 -11.51
N GLY A 31 -9.57 -10.43 -12.57
CA GLY A 31 -8.24 -11.05 -12.48
C GLY A 31 -7.13 -10.07 -12.09
N LEU A 32 -5.92 -10.61 -11.91
CA LEU A 32 -4.72 -9.86 -11.52
C LEU A 32 -4.38 -8.69 -12.48
N GLU A 33 -4.78 -8.77 -13.74
CA GLU A 33 -4.59 -7.69 -14.73
C GLU A 33 -5.31 -6.40 -14.36
N PHE A 34 -6.42 -6.46 -13.62
CA PHE A 34 -7.16 -5.25 -13.24
C PHE A 34 -6.67 -4.61 -11.94
N ILE A 35 -6.01 -5.39 -11.09
CA ILE A 35 -5.51 -4.96 -9.77
C ILE A 35 -4.00 -4.71 -9.75
N TRP A 36 -3.34 -4.79 -10.91
CA TRP A 36 -1.88 -4.69 -11.01
C TRP A 36 -1.32 -3.37 -10.46
N LYS A 37 -2.07 -2.27 -10.62
CA LYS A 37 -1.67 -0.94 -10.14
C LYS A 37 -1.63 -0.90 -8.62
N GLU A 38 -2.69 -1.39 -7.98
CA GLU A 38 -2.80 -1.46 -6.53
C GLU A 38 -1.75 -2.39 -5.94
N THR A 39 -1.49 -3.54 -6.59
CA THR A 39 -0.41 -4.46 -6.20
C THR A 39 0.96 -3.79 -6.31
N LEU A 40 1.22 -3.03 -7.36
CA LEU A 40 2.49 -2.32 -7.55
C LEU A 40 2.69 -1.21 -6.51
N ILE A 41 1.63 -0.51 -6.14
CA ILE A 41 1.67 0.50 -5.06
C ILE A 41 2.02 -0.15 -3.73
N LEU A 42 1.37 -1.27 -3.39
CA LEU A 42 1.72 -2.04 -2.19
C LEU A 42 3.16 -2.52 -2.23
N LEU A 43 3.63 -3.04 -3.37
CA LEU A 43 5.01 -3.49 -3.54
C LEU A 43 6.01 -2.35 -3.32
N GLY A 44 5.73 -1.17 -3.89
CA GLY A 44 6.54 0.03 -3.70
C GLY A 44 6.60 0.47 -2.23
N MET A 45 5.46 0.43 -1.53
CA MET A 45 5.41 0.70 -0.08
C MET A 45 6.23 -0.33 0.72
N THR A 46 6.15 -1.61 0.37
CA THR A 46 6.93 -2.67 1.01
C THR A 46 8.43 -2.45 0.83
N ILE A 47 8.90 -2.18 -0.38
CA ILE A 47 10.31 -1.88 -0.66
C ILE A 47 10.76 -0.64 0.11
N LEU A 48 9.93 0.41 0.15
CA LEU A 48 10.23 1.63 0.90
C LEU A 48 10.39 1.34 2.39
N PHE A 49 9.45 0.60 3.01
CA PHE A 49 9.54 0.25 4.43
C PHE A 49 10.73 -0.67 4.73
N ILE A 50 11.01 -1.64 3.87
CA ILE A 50 12.20 -2.49 4.00
C ILE A 50 13.48 -1.65 3.89
N GLY A 51 13.59 -0.78 2.89
CA GLY A 51 14.74 0.12 2.72
C GLY A 51 14.95 1.05 3.91
N LEU A 52 13.86 1.62 4.45
CA LEU A 52 13.91 2.41 5.68
C LEU A 52 14.35 1.57 6.89
N SER A 53 13.84 0.34 7.02
CA SER A 53 14.22 -0.59 8.09
C SER A 53 15.70 -0.92 8.05
N VAL A 54 16.22 -1.26 6.86
CA VAL A 54 17.65 -1.56 6.64
C VAL A 54 18.53 -0.34 6.97
N LYS A 55 18.14 0.86 6.51
CA LYS A 55 18.87 2.10 6.84
C LYS A 55 18.91 2.35 8.35
N LYS A 56 17.78 2.13 9.04
CA LYS A 56 17.68 2.35 10.49
C LYS A 56 18.44 1.30 11.31
N TYR A 57 18.57 0.08 10.79
CA TYR A 57 19.38 -0.98 11.40
C TYR A 57 20.88 -0.66 11.41
N LYS A 58 21.42 -0.07 10.33
CA LYS A 58 22.84 0.34 10.30
C LYS A 58 23.16 1.46 11.29
N ILE A 59 22.25 2.41 11.50
CA ILE A 59 22.43 3.54 12.43
C ILE A 59 22.48 3.08 13.91
N ARG A 60 22.04 1.85 14.21
CA ARG A 60 22.04 1.26 15.56
C ARG A 60 23.30 0.44 15.87
N LEU A 61 24.17 0.17 14.89
CA LEU A 61 25.32 -0.73 15.00
C LEU A 61 26.67 0.01 15.15
N GLU A 62 26.65 1.32 15.38
CA GLU A 62 27.79 2.13 15.84
C GLU A 62 27.60 2.55 17.30
#